data_AF-A0A1H5E1S1-F1
#
_entry.id   AF-A0A1H5E1S1-F1
#
_cell.length_a   1.000
_cell.length_b   1.000
_cell.length_c   1.000
_cell.angle_alpha   90.00
_cell.angle_beta   90.00
_cell.angle_gamma   90.00
#
_symmetry.space_group_name_H-M   'P 1'
#
loop_
_entity.id
_entity.type
_entity.pdbx_description
1 polymer ?
#
loop_
_entity_poly.entity_id
_entity_poly.type
_entity_poly.pdbx_seq_one_letter_code
_entity_poly.pdbx_strand_id
1 'polypeptide(L)' 'MLLAFTGVTELTVRGWQQPGRKDVTVERTAGRIAVSVRAPGSFLSFRAAGMSVARKRAFPAAAPEQ' A
#
# COMPACT_ATOMS: atom_id res chain seq x y z
N MET A 1 3.93 -4.94 9.24
CA MET A 1 2.63 -5.40 8.72
C MET A 1 2.53 -5.02 7.25
N LEU A 2 2.04 -5.90 6.38
CA LEU A 2 1.79 -5.61 4.96
C LEU A 2 0.28 -5.75 4.71
N LEU A 3 -0.28 -4.82 3.95
CA LEU A 3 -1.67 -4.90 3.50
C LEU A 3 -1.67 -5.32 2.04
N ALA A 4 -2.43 -6.36 1.73
CA ALA A 4 -2.69 -6.78 0.36
C ALA A 4 -4.12 -6.39 0.00
N PHE A 5 -4.29 -5.71 -1.13
CA PHE A 5 -5.59 -5.27 -1.63
C PHE A 5 -5.95 -6.04 -2.90
N THR A 6 -7.21 -6.46 -3.01
CA THR A 6 -7.72 -7.22 -4.16
C THR A 6 -8.83 -6.45 -4.87
N GLY A 7 -8.97 -6.67 -6.18
CA GLY A 7 -9.94 -5.96 -7.01
C GLY A 7 -9.71 -4.45 -7.00
N VAL A 8 -8.45 -4.03 -7.24
CA VAL A 8 -8.05 -2.62 -7.22
C VAL A 8 -8.60 -1.90 -8.45
N THR A 9 -9.27 -0.77 -8.24
CA THR A 9 -9.85 0.07 -9.29
C THR A 9 -9.57 1.54 -9.00
N GLU A 10 -9.74 2.42 -10.01
CA GLU A 10 -9.57 3.88 -9.86
C GLU A 10 -8.18 4.26 -9.30
N LEU A 11 -7.14 3.49 -9.67
CA LEU A 11 -5.77 3.72 -9.23
C LEU A 11 -5.23 5.02 -9.84
N THR A 12 -4.91 5.97 -8.97
CA THR A 12 -4.22 7.21 -9.31
C THR A 12 -2.91 7.27 -8.56
N VAL A 13 -1.82 7.50 -9.30
CA VAL A 13 -0.48 7.67 -8.74
C VAL A 13 0.13 8.94 -9.31
N ARG A 14 0.62 9.83 -8.44
CA ARG A 14 1.33 11.05 -8.83
C ARG A 14 2.55 11.28 -7.97
N GLY A 15 3.65 11.62 -8.64
CA GLY A 15 4.90 12.04 -8.00
C GLY A 15 5.37 11.07 -6.92
N TRP A 16 5.18 9.76 -7.11
CA TRP A 16 5.50 8.75 -6.12
C TRP A 16 7.02 8.66 -5.94
N GLN A 17 7.53 9.32 -4.91
CA GLN A 17 8.94 9.39 -4.58
C GLN A 17 9.37 8.25 -3.66
N GLN A 18 10.67 8.23 -3.36
CA GLN A 18 11.39 7.25 -2.55
C GLN A 18 10.63 6.74 -1.31
N PRO A 19 10.93 5.51 -0.86
CA PRO A 19 10.40 4.96 0.38
C PRO A 19 10.61 5.94 1.53
N GLY A 20 9.56 6.19 2.30
CA GLY A 20 9.59 7.15 3.39
C GLY A 20 8.29 7.12 4.18
N ARG A 21 8.19 7.98 5.21
CA ARG A 21 6.96 8.13 5.97
C ARG A 21 5.92 8.84 5.10
N LYS A 22 4.77 8.19 4.90
CA LYS A 22 3.63 8.75 4.18
C LYS A 22 2.41 8.65 5.07
N ASP A 23 1.51 9.61 4.97
CA ASP A 23 0.23 9.56 5.65
C ASP A 23 -0.69 8.63 4.89
N VAL A 24 -1.15 7.57 5.56
CA VAL A 24 -1.99 6.53 4.97
C VAL A 24 -3.36 6.59 5.63
N THR A 25 -4.38 6.83 4.82
CA THR A 25 -5.78 6.76 5.21
C THR A 25 -6.42 5.56 4.53
N VAL A 26 -7.11 4.73 5.31
CA VAL A 26 -7.90 3.60 4.82
C VAL A 26 -9.31 3.77 5.34
N GLU A 27 -10.26 3.91 4.44
CA GLU A 27 -11.69 4.07 4.75
C GLU A 27 -12.47 2.89 4.16
N ARG A 28 -13.45 2.40 4.91
CA ARG A 28 -14.32 1.31 4.47
C ARG A 28 -15.76 1.79 4.45
N THR A 29 -16.37 1.82 3.27
CA THR A 29 -17.74 2.30 3.06
C THR A 29 -18.52 1.29 2.24
N ALA A 30 -19.64 0.80 2.79
CA ALA A 30 -20.58 -0.11 2.11
C ALA A 30 -19.90 -1.31 1.40
N GLY A 31 -18.90 -1.93 2.03
CA GLY A 31 -18.19 -3.09 1.47
C GLY A 31 -17.08 -2.76 0.47
N ARG A 32 -16.86 -1.49 0.12
CA ARG A 32 -15.71 -1.02 -0.67
C ARG A 32 -14.66 -0.38 0.23
N ILE A 33 -13.41 -0.51 -0.16
CA ILE A 33 -12.26 0.05 0.54
C ILE A 33 -11.71 1.18 -0.30
N ALA A 34 -11.57 2.36 0.30
CA ALA A 34 -10.86 3.48 -0.29
C ALA A 34 -9.52 3.65 0.43
N VAL A 35 -8.44 3.75 -0.34
CA VAL A 35 -7.10 3.96 0.19
C VAL A 35 -6.56 5.25 -0.37
N SER A 36 -5.98 6.08 0.49
CA SER A 36 -5.28 7.29 0.10
C SER A 36 -3.96 7.35 0.86
N VAL A 37 -2.88 7.59 0.12
CA VAL A 37 -1.53 7.80 0.64
C VAL A 37 -1.04 9.15 0.17
N ARG A 38 -0.69 10.02 1.11
CA ARG A 38 -0.27 11.40 0.83
C ARG A 38 1.09 11.67 1.46
N ALA A 39 1.90 12.42 0.73
CA ALA A 39 3.09 13.09 1.22
C ALA A 39 3.35 14.33 0.34
N PRO A 40 4.13 15.33 0.78
CA PRO A 40 4.46 16.46 -0.07
C PRO A 40 5.02 16.00 -1.44
N GLY A 41 4.37 16.40 -2.53
CA GLY A 41 4.75 16.00 -3.89
C GLY A 41 4.41 14.56 -4.29
N SER A 42 3.85 13.73 -3.39
CA SER A 42 3.46 12.34 -3.66
C SER A 42 1.99 12.07 -3.29
N PHE A 43 1.27 11.44 -4.20
CA PHE A 43 -0.11 11.03 -3.99
C PHE A 43 -0.35 9.66 -4.59
N LEU A 44 -1.03 8.79 -3.86
CA LEU A 44 -1.55 7.53 -4.35
C LEU A 44 -2.95 7.31 -3.79
N SER A 45 -3.91 6.98 -4.65
CA SER A 45 -5.28 6.70 -4.23
C SER A 45 -5.87 5.61 -5.09
N PHE A 46 -6.64 4.72 -4.49
CA PHE A 46 -7.34 3.66 -5.20
C PHE A 46 -8.54 3.16 -4.40
N ARG A 47 -9.44 2.45 -5.08
CA ARG A 47 -10.48 1.64 -4.44
C ARG A 47 -10.12 0.15 -4.53
N ALA A 48 -10.59 -0.63 -3.57
CA ALA A 48 -10.41 -2.08 -3.53
C ALA A 48 -11.69 -2.80 -3.08
N ALA A 49 -11.88 -4.01 -3.59
CA ALA A 49 -12.97 -4.90 -3.19
C ALA A 49 -12.66 -5.65 -1.88
N GLY A 50 -11.38 -5.89 -1.59
CA GLY A 50 -10.95 -6.60 -0.39
C GLY A 50 -9.59 -6.15 0.13
N MET A 51 -9.34 -6.40 1.41
CA MET A 51 -8.06 -6.16 2.08
C MET A 51 -7.76 -7.31 3.04
N SER A 52 -6.52 -7.78 3.00
CA SER A 52 -6.00 -8.81 3.90
C SER A 52 -4.68 -8.37 4.49
N VAL A 53 -4.39 -8.78 5.72
CA VAL A 53 -3.06 -8.62 6.31
C VAL A 53 -2.14 -9.71 5.75
N ALA A 54 -1.19 -9.33 4.91
CA ALA A 54 -0.16 -10.23 4.46
C ALA A 54 0.84 -10.47 5.60
N ARG A 55 0.93 -11.73 6.06
CA ARG A 55 2.00 -12.15 6.97
C ARG A 55 3.30 -12.14 6.19
N LYS A 56 4.18 -11.19 6.50
CA LYS A 56 5.51 -11.09 5.89
C LYS A 56 6.31 -12.32 6.35
N ARG A 57 6.46 -13.34 5.51
CA ARG A 57 7.55 -14.31 5.67
C ARG A 57 8.82 -13.56 5.30
N ALA A 58 9.61 -13.20 6.31
CA ALA A 58 10.95 -12.69 6.09
C ALA A 58 11.78 -13.88 5.61
N PHE A 59 12.12 -13.91 4.33
CA PHE A 59 13.21 -14.74 3.86
C PHE A 59 14.48 -13.96 4.16
N PRO A 60 15.36 -14.45 5.05
CA PRO A 60 16.65 -13.80 5.24
C PRO A 60 17.34 -13.75 3.87
N ALA A 61 17.78 -12.55 3.47
CA ALA A 61 18.67 -12.44 2.33
C ALA A 61 19.88 -13.33 2.64
N ALA A 62 20.21 -14.24 1.72
CA ALA A 62 21.43 -15.02 1.82
C ALA A 62 22.58 -14.04 2.13
N ALA A 63 23.26 -14.26 3.26
CA ALA A 63 24.41 -13.46 3.61
C ALA A 63 25.40 -13.53 2.44
N PRO A 64 26.05 -12.41 2.04
CA PRO A 64 27.12 -12.50 1.07
C PRO A 64 28.20 -13.41 1.67
N GLU A 65 28.49 -14.52 0.98
CA GLU A 65 29.66 -15.34 1.26
C GLU A 65 30.89 -14.44 1.18
N GLN A 66 31.69 -14.42 2.25
CA GLN A 66 32.93 -13.65 2.35
C GLN A 66 34.03 -14.23 1.48
#